data_AF-G5IN01-F1
#
_entry.id   AF-G5IN01-F1
#
_cell.length_a   1.000
_cell.length_b   1.000
_cell.length_c   1.000
_cell.angle_alpha   90.00
_cell.angle_beta   90.00
_cell.angle_gamma   90.00
#
_symmetry.space_group_name_H-M   'P 1'
#
loop_
_entity.id
_entity.type
_entity.pdbx_description
1 polymer ?
#
loop_
_entity_poly.entity_id
_entity_poly.type
_entity_poly.pdbx_seq_one_letter_code
_entity_poly.pdbx_strand_id
1 'polypeptide(L)'
;MLHNHRLYNYVGQDDFHDVEFFDTPVSLYGGEYVVLMSDGLYEGTSWKSLEDCLAVEESCEKKALHMIELINQSEEKDKDNASVVLLRVD
;
A
#
# COMPACT_ATOMS: atom_id res chain seq x y z
N MET A 1 -1.74 26.41 4.78
CA MET A 1 -2.56 25.93 5.92
C MET A 1 -2.52 24.42 5.88
N LEU A 2 -2.13 23.79 7.00
CA LEU A 2 -1.74 22.38 7.09
C LEU A 2 -2.83 21.44 6.60
N HIS A 3 -2.50 20.66 5.56
CA HIS A 3 -3.18 19.40 5.23
C HIS A 3 -2.83 18.38 6.31
N ASN A 4 -3.49 18.44 7.47
CA ASN A 4 -3.34 17.38 8.45
C ASN A 4 -4.20 16.19 8.02
N HIS A 5 -3.58 15.15 7.47
CA HIS A 5 -4.20 13.84 7.34
C HIS A 5 -4.37 13.27 8.75
N ARG A 6 -5.50 13.54 9.39
CA ARG A 6 -5.81 13.03 10.74
C ARG A 6 -6.44 11.65 10.58
N LEU A 7 -5.80 10.64 11.15
CA LEU A 7 -6.42 9.35 11.39
C LEU A 7 -7.49 9.52 12.48
N TYR A 8 -8.75 9.32 12.12
CA TYR A 8 -9.89 9.50 13.02
C TYR A 8 -10.27 8.22 13.77
N ASN A 9 -9.73 7.08 13.35
CA ASN A 9 -10.04 5.77 13.91
C ASN A 9 -8.79 4.88 13.88
N TYR A 10 -8.30 4.49 15.05
CA TYR A 10 -7.13 3.63 15.21
C TYR A 10 -7.25 2.80 16.49
N VAL A 11 -6.60 1.64 16.50
CA VAL A 11 -6.61 0.74 17.67
C VAL A 11 -5.91 1.41 18.85
N GLY A 12 -6.56 1.44 20.01
CA GLY A 12 -6.04 2.07 21.24
C GLY A 12 -6.55 3.48 21.51
N GLN A 13 -7.42 4.01 20.63
CA GLN A 13 -8.27 5.15 20.94
C GLN A 13 -9.46 4.70 21.79
N ASP A 14 -9.84 5.48 22.81
CA ASP A 14 -11.12 5.29 23.50
C ASP A 14 -12.25 5.42 22.46
N ASP A 15 -13.21 4.49 22.50
CA ASP A 15 -14.30 4.33 21.50
C ASP A 15 -13.87 3.85 20.08
N PHE A 16 -12.78 3.09 19.94
CA PHE A 16 -12.53 2.31 18.70
C PHE A 16 -13.71 1.37 18.44
N HIS A 17 -14.53 1.68 17.45
CA HIS A 17 -15.80 0.98 17.24
C HIS A 17 -16.00 0.40 15.84
N ASP A 18 -15.50 1.04 14.79
CA ASP A 18 -15.88 0.68 13.42
C ASP A 18 -14.69 0.20 12.60
N VAL A 19 -14.49 -1.11 12.54
CA VAL A 19 -13.75 -1.71 11.42
C VAL A 19 -14.65 -1.56 10.20
N GLU A 20 -14.15 -0.89 9.16
CA GLU A 20 -14.90 -0.75 7.91
C GLU A 20 -14.94 -2.10 7.19
N PHE A 21 -16.14 -2.61 6.99
CA PHE A 21 -16.39 -3.79 6.17
C PHE A 21 -17.03 -3.35 4.86
N PHE A 22 -16.53 -3.87 3.74
CA PHE A 22 -17.16 -3.69 2.45
C PHE A 22 -18.25 -4.76 2.29
N ASP A 23 -19.51 -4.33 2.13
CA ASP A 23 -20.64 -5.24 1.96
C ASP A 23 -20.61 -6.01 0.63
N THR A 24 -19.91 -5.46 -0.37
CA THR A 24 -19.73 -6.10 -1.68
C THR A 24 -18.28 -6.57 -1.83
N PRO A 25 -18.04 -7.89 -1.94
CA PRO A 25 -16.70 -8.41 -2.17
C PRO A 25 -16.19 -8.06 -3.57
N VAL A 26 -14.89 -7.81 -3.69
CA VAL A 26 -14.22 -7.70 -4.99
C VAL A 26 -14.02 -9.10 -5.55
N SER A 27 -14.59 -9.38 -6.71
CA SER A 27 -14.40 -10.67 -7.40
C SER A 27 -13.03 -10.71 -8.08
N LEU A 28 -12.31 -11.80 -7.92
CA LEU A 28 -11.01 -12.07 -8.53
C LEU A 28 -11.15 -13.22 -9.52
N TYR A 29 -10.49 -13.12 -10.67
CA TYR A 29 -10.65 -14.02 -11.82
C TYR A 29 -9.38 -14.82 -12.16
N GLY A 30 -8.29 -14.64 -11.41
CA GLY A 30 -7.00 -15.26 -11.63
C GLY A 30 -6.06 -14.36 -12.43
N GLY A 31 -4.79 -14.32 -12.02
CA GLY A 31 -3.74 -13.48 -12.58
C GLY A 31 -3.66 -12.08 -11.97
N GLU A 32 -4.61 -11.69 -11.11
CA GLU A 32 -4.55 -10.39 -10.42
C GLU A 32 -3.62 -10.39 -9.20
N TYR A 33 -3.18 -9.18 -8.83
CA TYR A 33 -2.46 -8.91 -7.59
C TYR A 33 -3.35 -8.14 -6.62
N VAL A 34 -3.46 -8.64 -5.39
CA VAL A 34 -3.99 -7.89 -4.25
C VAL A 34 -2.82 -7.26 -3.52
N VAL A 35 -2.87 -5.92 -3.38
CA VAL A 35 -1.82 -5.14 -2.72
C VAL A 35 -2.41 -4.48 -1.48
N LEU A 36 -1.81 -4.75 -0.32
CA LEU A 36 -2.03 -3.97 0.89
C LEU A 36 -0.77 -3.17 1.17
N MET A 37 -0.91 -1.88 1.48
CA MET A 37 0.23 -0.99 1.66
C MET A 37 -0.07 0.09 2.70
N SER A 38 0.97 0.55 3.39
CA SER A 38 0.88 1.73 4.27
C SER A 38 0.99 3.04 3.47
N ASP A 39 0.60 4.14 4.12
CA ASP A 39 0.80 5.52 3.66
C ASP A 39 2.24 5.84 3.29
N GLY A 40 3.21 5.38 4.08
CA GLY A 40 4.64 5.50 3.76
C GLY A 40 5.02 4.94 2.39
N LEU A 41 4.23 4.03 1.80
CA LEU A 41 4.40 3.59 0.42
C LEU A 41 3.66 4.51 -0.57
N TYR A 42 2.33 4.63 -0.48
CA TYR A 42 1.54 5.29 -1.54
C TYR A 42 1.68 6.82 -1.57
N GLU A 43 2.10 7.45 -0.48
CA GLU A 43 2.42 8.89 -0.47
C GLU A 43 3.85 9.16 -0.99
N GLY A 44 4.75 8.20 -0.82
CA GLY A 44 6.17 8.33 -1.20
C GLY A 44 6.50 7.93 -2.64
N THR A 45 5.53 7.44 -3.43
CA THR A 45 5.72 7.08 -4.84
C THR A 45 4.46 7.32 -5.67
N SER A 46 4.60 7.35 -6.99
CA SER A 46 3.46 7.50 -7.89
C SER A 46 2.73 6.17 -8.11
N TRP A 47 1.40 6.22 -8.28
CA TRP A 47 0.59 5.06 -8.68
C TRP A 47 1.14 4.35 -9.92
N LYS A 48 1.58 5.13 -10.92
CA LYS A 48 2.20 4.59 -12.13
C LYS A 48 3.45 3.75 -11.82
N SER A 49 4.30 4.21 -10.91
CA SER A 49 5.51 3.48 -10.53
C SER A 49 5.19 2.16 -9.84
N LEU A 50 4.13 2.12 -9.02
CA LEU A 50 3.65 0.88 -8.39
C LEU A 50 3.07 -0.08 -9.44
N GLU A 51 2.28 0.41 -10.38
CA GLU A 51 1.75 -0.37 -11.50
C GLU A 51 2.88 -0.93 -12.38
N ASP A 52 3.91 -0.14 -12.67
CA ASP A 52 5.08 -0.57 -13.42
C ASP A 52 5.81 -1.73 -12.68
N CYS A 53 5.95 -1.67 -11.35
CA CYS A 53 6.48 -2.79 -10.56
C CYS A 53 5.60 -4.04 -10.65
N LEU A 54 4.28 -3.87 -10.66
CA LEU A 54 3.32 -4.98 -10.79
C LEU A 54 3.30 -5.60 -12.20
N ALA A 55 3.65 -4.85 -13.24
CA ALA A 55 3.63 -5.32 -14.63
C ALA A 55 4.81 -6.26 -14.99
N VAL A 56 5.92 -6.21 -14.26
CA VAL A 56 7.12 -7.03 -14.56
C VAL A 56 6.85 -8.51 -14.31
N GLU A 57 7.26 -9.43 -15.18
CA GLU A 57 7.07 -10.87 -14.91
C GLU A 57 8.09 -11.39 -13.88
N GLU A 58 7.74 -11.28 -12.59
CA GLU A 58 8.60 -11.62 -11.46
C GLU A 58 7.81 -12.17 -10.26
N SER A 59 8.52 -12.76 -9.30
CA SER A 59 7.94 -13.25 -8.05
C SER A 59 7.42 -12.09 -7.18
N CYS A 60 6.45 -12.38 -6.31
CA CYS A 60 5.88 -11.38 -5.41
C CYS A 60 6.95 -10.77 -4.49
N GLU A 61 7.93 -11.57 -4.05
CA GLU A 61 9.00 -11.11 -3.18
C GLU A 61 9.87 -10.04 -3.87
N LYS A 62 10.24 -10.26 -5.13
CA LYS A 62 11.01 -9.29 -5.91
C LYS A 62 10.23 -8.02 -6.17
N LYS A 63 8.95 -8.14 -6.52
CA LYS A 63 8.04 -7.00 -6.72
C LYS A 63 7.92 -6.15 -5.46
N ALA A 64 7.69 -6.79 -4.31
CA ALA A 64 7.62 -6.11 -3.02
C ALA A 64 8.94 -5.39 -2.70
N LEU A 65 10.08 -6.04 -2.95
CA LEU A 65 11.40 -5.42 -2.77
C LEU A 65 11.56 -4.18 -3.66
N HIS A 66 11.23 -4.26 -4.96
CA HIS A 66 11.32 -3.12 -5.87
C HIS A 66 10.44 -1.95 -5.42
N MET A 67 9.23 -2.21 -4.92
CA MET A 67 8.36 -1.15 -4.38
C MET A 67 8.99 -0.44 -3.18
N ILE A 68 9.62 -1.19 -2.27
CA ILE A 68 10.32 -0.61 -1.11
C ILE A 68 11.58 0.15 -1.55
N GLU A 69 12.30 -0.34 -2.55
CA GLU A 69 13.47 0.34 -3.10
C GLU A 69 13.12 1.68 -3.77
N LEU A 70 11.96 1.80 -4.43
CA LEU A 70 11.48 3.07 -4.96
C LEU A 70 11.36 4.15 -3.88
N ILE A 71 10.82 3.79 -2.71
CA ILE A 71 10.72 4.70 -1.56
C ILE A 71 12.10 5.02 -1.00
N ASN A 72 12.96 4.01 -0.84
CA ASN A 72 14.29 4.20 -0.28
C ASN A 72 15.17 5.11 -1.16
N GLN A 73 14.99 5.07 -2.47
CA GLN A 73 15.73 5.88 -3.44
C GLN A 73 15.15 7.28 -3.65
N SER A 74 13.94 7.57 -3.16
CA SER A 74 13.35 8.91 -3.29
C SER A 74 14.16 9.98 -2.53
N GLU A 75 14.12 11.23 -2.98
CA GLU A 75 14.78 12.35 -2.27
C GLU A 75 13.91 12.99 -1.18
N GLU A 76 12.77 12.37 -0.86
CA GLU A 76 11.86 12.85 0.18
C GLU A 76 12.57 12.89 1.53
N LYS A 77 12.46 14.03 2.23
CA LYS A 77 13.20 14.30 3.47
C LYS A 77 12.51 13.72 4.70
N ASP A 78 11.18 13.61 4.66
CA ASP A 78 10.34 13.16 5.76
C ASP A 78 9.70 11.80 5.41
N LYS A 79 10.54 10.79 5.13
CA LYS A 79 10.06 9.45 4.80
C LYS A 79 9.45 8.78 6.02
N ASP A 80 8.25 8.24 5.86
CA ASP A 80 7.63 7.34 6.83
C ASP A 80 8.00 5.88 6.55
N ASN A 81 7.66 5.00 7.49
CA ASN A 81 7.80 3.56 7.33
C ASN A 81 6.87 3.05 6.22
N ALA A 82 7.46 2.51 5.16
CA ALA A 82 6.74 1.84 4.10
C ALA A 82 6.59 0.34 4.40
N SER A 83 5.39 -0.20 4.25
CA SER A 83 5.10 -1.63 4.33
C SER A 83 4.20 -2.03 3.18
N VAL A 84 4.43 -3.23 2.64
CA VAL A 84 3.64 -3.78 1.54
C VAL A 84 3.43 -5.28 1.72
N VAL A 85 2.23 -5.75 1.40
CA VAL A 85 1.88 -7.17 1.27
C VAL A 85 1.35 -7.38 -0.15
N LEU A 86 1.94 -8.34 -0.86
CA LEU A 86 1.52 -8.74 -2.19
C LEU A 86 0.98 -10.18 -2.16
N LEU A 87 -0.22 -10.35 -2.70
CA LEU A 87 -0.82 -11.65 -2.95
C LEU A 87 -1.11 -11.75 -4.44
N ARG A 88 -0.54 -12.77 -5.10
CA ARG A 88 -0.97 -13.15 -6.46
C ARG A 88 -2.07 -14.18 -6.35
N VAL A 89 -3.18 -13.95 -7.05
CA VAL A 89 -4.27 -14.91 -7.13
C VAL A 89 -4.08 -15.71 -8.42
N ASP A 90 -3.93 -17.02 -8.27
CA ASP A 90 -3.74 -17.98 -9.37
C ASP A 90 -5.03 -18.74 -9.68
#